data_AF-A0A954M7N4-F1
#
_entry.id   AF-A0A954M7N4-F1
#
_cell.length_a   1.000
_cell.length_b   1.000
_cell.length_c   1.000
_cell.angle_alpha   90.00
_cell.angle_beta   90.00
_cell.angle_gamma   90.00
#
_symmetry.space_group_name_H-M   'P 1'
#
loop_
_entity.id
_entity.type
_entity.pdbx_description
1 polymer ?
#
loop_
_entity_poly.entity_id
_entity_poly.type
_entity_poly.pdbx_seq_one_letter_code
_entity_poly.pdbx_strand_id
1 'polypeptide(L)'
;MTDQTVQNTADDTPRVPEHAQLVDEQMVRWHFIMALVFFFASVAGGFLVAFQLIRHNPFSGIEYLSPGRWRMIHTNAIAYGFLANAFLGVLHWVVPRLTLRPVLDRRLSLLIFGAWQFVVGATAVGLILGQAQGLEWGETPVWIDPLAQLGLLLVAINFMAPIVKQEGPIYVT
;
A
#
# COMPACT_ATOMS: atom_id res chain seq x y z
N MET A 1 -1.07 -3.97 -65.24
CA MET A 1 -1.98 -4.31 -64.12
C MET A 1 -1.08 -4.89 -63.05
N THR A 2 -0.54 -4.01 -62.22
CA THR A 2 0.62 -4.27 -61.35
C THR A 2 0.14 -4.78 -60.00
N ASP A 3 0.60 -5.98 -59.70
CA ASP A 3 0.81 -6.64 -58.40
C ASP A 3 0.42 -5.83 -57.13
N GLN A 4 -0.65 -6.28 -56.46
CA GLN A 4 -1.03 -5.84 -55.10
C GLN A 4 -1.08 -7.00 -54.09
N THR A 5 -0.35 -8.09 -54.36
CA THR A 5 -0.39 -9.30 -53.51
C THR A 5 0.62 -9.30 -52.36
N VAL A 6 1.05 -8.12 -51.88
CA VAL A 6 1.91 -8.00 -50.69
C VAL A 6 1.22 -7.11 -49.67
N GLN A 7 0.22 -7.63 -48.97
CA GLN A 7 -0.23 -7.06 -47.71
C GLN A 7 -0.61 -8.16 -46.72
N ASN A 8 0.02 -8.07 -45.54
CA ASN A 8 -0.27 -8.76 -44.29
C ASN A 8 0.24 -10.19 -44.11
N THR A 9 1.57 -10.37 -44.16
CA THR A 9 2.20 -11.26 -43.18
C THR A 9 2.14 -10.56 -41.84
N ALA A 10 1.19 -10.95 -40.98
CA ALA A 10 1.22 -10.56 -39.58
C ALA A 10 2.60 -10.95 -39.03
N ASP A 11 3.36 -9.95 -38.59
CA ASP A 11 4.62 -10.13 -37.90
C ASP A 11 4.36 -10.95 -36.63
N ASP A 12 4.67 -12.25 -36.71
CA ASP A 12 4.41 -13.28 -35.69
C ASP A 12 5.54 -13.33 -34.64
N THR A 13 6.32 -12.25 -34.54
CA THR A 13 7.31 -12.10 -33.47
C THR A 13 6.59 -11.89 -32.13
N PRO A 14 6.97 -12.61 -31.07
CA PRO A 14 6.40 -12.39 -29.74
C PRO A 14 6.67 -10.94 -29.31
N ARG A 15 5.64 -10.09 -29.38
CA ARG A 15 5.78 -8.70 -28.95
C ARG A 15 5.91 -8.68 -27.43
N VAL A 16 6.97 -8.03 -26.96
CA VAL A 16 7.10 -7.69 -25.55
C VAL A 16 5.87 -6.85 -25.16
N PRO A 17 5.14 -7.19 -24.08
CA PRO A 17 3.95 -6.44 -23.69
C PRO A 17 4.25 -4.97 -23.48
N GLU A 18 3.35 -4.10 -23.92
CA GLU A 18 3.50 -2.65 -23.72
C GLU A 18 3.31 -2.27 -22.25
N HIS A 19 3.93 -1.17 -21.83
CA HIS A 19 3.84 -0.70 -20.44
C HIS A 19 2.39 -0.57 -19.93
N ALA A 20 1.51 -0.01 -20.77
CA ALA A 20 0.09 0.21 -20.44
C ALA A 20 -0.71 -1.09 -20.24
N GLN A 21 -0.21 -2.22 -20.79
CA GLN A 21 -0.83 -3.54 -20.62
C GLN A 21 -0.38 -4.22 -19.32
N LEU A 22 0.77 -3.81 -18.78
CA LEU A 22 1.38 -4.42 -17.61
C LEU A 22 1.03 -3.68 -16.32
N VAL A 23 1.12 -2.36 -16.33
CA VAL A 23 1.07 -1.54 -15.10
C VAL A 23 -0.17 -0.66 -15.08
N ASP A 24 -0.96 -0.80 -14.02
CA ASP A 24 -2.03 0.14 -13.71
C ASP A 24 -1.47 1.37 -13.00
N GLU A 25 -1.06 2.39 -13.79
CA GLU A 25 -0.49 3.62 -13.25
C GLU A 25 -1.42 4.33 -12.26
N GLN A 26 -2.75 4.20 -12.42
CA GLN A 26 -3.71 4.84 -11.53
C GLN A 26 -3.58 4.29 -10.11
N MET A 27 -3.41 2.97 -9.98
CA MET A 27 -3.24 2.30 -8.70
C MET A 27 -1.93 2.72 -8.02
N VAL A 28 -0.84 2.77 -8.81
CA VAL A 28 0.47 3.24 -8.34
C VAL A 28 0.34 4.66 -7.80
N ARG A 29 -0.27 5.58 -8.57
CA ARG A 29 -0.47 6.98 -8.18
C ARG A 29 -1.28 7.10 -6.89
N TRP A 30 -2.38 6.35 -6.75
CA TRP A 30 -3.21 6.39 -5.54
C TRP A 30 -2.46 5.94 -4.29
N HIS A 31 -1.69 4.85 -4.37
CA HIS A 31 -0.85 4.43 -3.25
C HIS A 31 0.20 5.47 -2.89
N PHE A 32 0.88 6.09 -3.86
CA PHE A 32 1.87 7.14 -3.57
C PHE A 32 1.24 8.41 -3.00
N ILE A 33 0.07 8.81 -3.49
CA ILE A 33 -0.68 9.94 -2.93
C ILE A 33 -1.04 9.66 -1.46
N MET A 34 -1.60 8.48 -1.17
CA MET A 34 -1.95 8.12 0.21
C MET A 34 -0.71 8.00 1.10
N ALA A 35 0.38 7.43 0.58
CA ALA A 35 1.64 7.37 1.29
C ALA A 35 2.11 8.77 1.71
N LEU A 36 2.10 9.75 0.80
CA LEU A 36 2.47 11.14 1.11
C LEU A 36 1.51 11.78 2.11
N VAL A 37 0.20 11.56 1.97
CA VAL A 37 -0.80 12.06 2.93
C VAL A 37 -0.50 11.55 4.34
N PHE A 38 -0.28 10.24 4.49
CA PHE A 38 0.05 9.65 5.80
C PHE A 38 1.44 10.06 6.30
N PHE A 39 2.41 10.27 5.40
CA PHE A 39 3.72 10.78 5.78
C PHE A 39 3.61 12.14 6.45
N PHE A 40 2.94 13.11 5.81
CA PHE A 40 2.77 14.43 6.39
C PHE A 40 1.91 14.40 7.66
N ALA A 41 0.84 13.61 7.68
CA ALA A 41 0.01 13.43 8.87
C ALA A 41 0.81 12.84 10.05
N SER A 42 1.64 11.83 9.78
CA SER A 42 2.49 11.20 10.79
C SER A 42 3.57 12.15 11.29
N VAL A 43 4.29 12.85 10.41
CA VAL A 43 5.31 13.82 10.81
C VAL A 43 4.70 14.91 11.69
N ALA A 44 3.51 15.43 11.34
CA ALA A 44 2.78 16.37 12.18
C ALA A 44 2.42 15.77 13.56
N GLY A 45 1.93 14.54 13.61
CA GLY A 45 1.68 13.81 14.86
C GLY A 45 2.95 13.59 15.70
N GLY A 46 4.09 13.35 15.06
CA GLY A 46 5.38 13.22 15.72
C GLY A 46 5.83 14.53 16.36
N PHE A 47 5.70 15.65 15.64
CA PHE A 47 5.94 16.98 16.20
C PHE A 47 5.02 17.27 17.39
N LEU A 48 3.73 16.92 17.29
CA LEU A 48 2.79 17.09 18.39
C LEU A 48 3.27 16.34 19.65
N VAL A 49 3.61 15.05 19.52
CA VAL A 49 4.14 14.26 20.64
C VAL A 49 5.44 14.87 21.18
N ALA A 50 6.33 15.35 20.32
CA ALA A 50 7.57 15.99 20.75
C ALA A 50 7.32 17.22 21.66
N PHE A 51 6.38 18.10 21.27
CA PHE A 51 5.98 19.24 22.10
C PHE A 51 5.40 18.81 23.45
N GLN A 52 4.60 17.74 23.45
CA GLN A 52 4.03 17.18 24.67
C GLN A 52 5.10 16.67 25.65
N LEU A 53 6.15 16.03 25.14
CA LEU A 53 7.25 15.49 25.95
C LEU A 53 8.12 16.59 26.60
N ILE A 54 8.24 17.77 25.98
CA ILE A 54 8.98 18.91 26.55
C ILE A 54 8.11 19.85 27.40
N ARG A 55 6.97 19.35 27.92
CA ARG A 55 5.99 20.08 28.75
C ARG A 55 5.29 21.26 28.05
N HIS A 56 5.34 21.32 26.72
CA HIS A 56 4.58 22.29 25.92
C HIS A 56 3.37 21.61 25.28
N ASN A 57 2.51 21.01 26.10
CA ASN A 57 1.31 20.31 25.62
C ASN A 57 0.13 21.29 25.46
N PRO A 58 -0.28 21.67 24.24
CA PRO A 58 -1.44 22.54 24.02
C PRO A 58 -2.78 21.87 24.36
N PHE A 59 -2.80 20.54 24.54
CA PHE A 59 -4.00 19.72 24.76
C PHE A 59 -3.98 19.02 26.12
N SER A 60 -3.40 19.66 27.14
CA SER A 60 -3.37 19.11 28.49
C SER A 60 -4.79 18.87 29.02
N GLY A 61 -5.02 17.71 29.64
CA GLY A 61 -6.33 17.33 30.17
C GLY A 61 -7.29 16.67 29.17
N ILE A 62 -6.95 16.60 27.88
CA ILE A 62 -7.77 15.91 26.87
C ILE A 62 -7.23 14.49 26.67
N GLU A 63 -7.98 13.49 27.16
CA GLU A 63 -7.57 12.07 27.14
C GLU A 63 -7.27 11.54 25.72
N TYR A 64 -8.13 11.89 24.77
CA TYR A 64 -8.01 11.51 23.36
C TYR A 64 -6.71 12.02 22.70
N LEU A 65 -6.16 13.13 23.20
CA LEU A 65 -4.94 13.76 22.70
C LEU A 65 -3.76 13.54 23.64
N SER A 66 -3.85 12.53 24.52
CA SER A 66 -2.76 12.19 25.44
C SER A 66 -1.50 11.73 24.68
N PRO A 67 -0.30 11.95 25.25
CA PRO A 67 0.95 11.59 24.59
C PRO A 67 1.06 10.09 24.26
N GLY A 68 0.50 9.24 25.12
CA GLY A 68 0.47 7.79 24.89
C GLY A 68 -0.33 7.41 23.65
N ARG A 69 -1.54 7.95 23.49
CA ARG A 69 -2.40 7.65 22.32
C ARG A 69 -1.83 8.23 21.03
N TRP A 70 -1.38 9.49 21.06
CA TRP A 70 -0.79 10.12 19.88
C TRP A 70 0.51 9.47 19.43
N ARG A 71 1.34 8.96 20.35
CA ARG A 71 2.53 8.19 19.99
C ARG A 71 2.17 6.95 19.18
N MET A 72 1.16 6.19 19.61
CA MET A 72 0.70 5.00 18.89
C MET A 72 0.13 5.36 17.52
N ILE A 73 -0.64 6.45 17.42
CA ILE A 73 -1.19 6.93 16.13
C ILE A 73 -0.06 7.37 15.19
N HIS A 74 0.92 8.12 15.68
CA HIS A 74 2.07 8.57 14.89
C HIS A 74 2.86 7.39 14.31
N THR A 75 3.19 6.41 15.15
CA THR A 75 3.96 5.21 14.76
C THR A 75 3.17 4.29 13.82
N ASN A 76 1.87 4.10 14.05
CA ASN A 76 1.01 3.36 13.11
C ASN A 76 0.87 4.10 11.77
N ALA A 77 0.70 5.41 11.79
CA ALA A 77 0.58 6.21 10.57
C ALA A 77 1.86 6.20 9.73
N ILE A 78 3.06 6.21 10.34
CA ILE A 78 4.30 6.13 9.56
C ILE A 78 4.53 4.73 8.98
N ALA A 79 4.28 3.67 9.77
CA ALA A 79 4.52 2.30 9.31
C ALA A 79 3.45 1.82 8.32
N TYR A 80 2.18 1.86 8.72
CA TYR A 80 1.09 1.28 7.94
C TYR A 80 0.45 2.29 7.00
N GLY A 81 0.38 3.56 7.39
CA GLY A 81 -0.11 4.62 6.53
C GLY A 81 0.88 4.97 5.42
N PHE A 82 2.13 5.29 5.77
CA PHE A 82 3.14 5.71 4.80
C PHE A 82 3.91 4.54 4.17
N LEU A 83 4.70 3.79 4.95
CA LEU A 83 5.63 2.79 4.39
C LEU A 83 4.89 1.66 3.65
N ALA A 84 3.80 1.14 4.22
CA ALA A 84 3.06 0.07 3.55
C ALA A 84 2.37 0.55 2.26
N ASN A 85 1.80 1.77 2.22
CA ASN A 85 1.26 2.31 0.97
C ASN A 85 2.37 2.53 -0.08
N ALA A 86 3.53 3.05 0.33
CA ALA A 86 4.67 3.22 -0.57
C ALA A 86 5.13 1.85 -1.12
N PHE A 87 5.24 0.84 -0.25
CA PHE A 87 5.60 -0.52 -0.62
C PHE A 87 4.61 -1.15 -1.61
N LEU A 88 3.30 -1.06 -1.32
CA LEU A 88 2.25 -1.55 -2.23
C LEU A 88 2.26 -0.80 -3.58
N GLY A 89 2.51 0.51 -3.58
CA GLY A 89 2.69 1.30 -4.80
C GLY A 89 3.88 0.83 -5.64
N VAL A 90 5.02 0.54 -4.99
CA VAL A 90 6.21 -0.02 -5.65
C VAL A 90 5.92 -1.42 -6.21
N LEU A 91 5.22 -2.29 -5.48
CA LEU A 91 4.87 -3.61 -5.98
C LEU A 91 4.01 -3.56 -7.24
N HIS A 92 3.01 -2.67 -7.29
CA HIS A 92 2.18 -2.45 -8.48
C HIS A 92 2.97 -1.96 -9.70
N TRP A 93 4.14 -1.35 -9.48
CA TRP A 93 5.03 -0.90 -10.56
C TRP A 93 6.04 -1.96 -10.98
N VAL A 94 6.73 -2.55 -9.99
CA VAL A 94 7.91 -3.40 -10.21
C VAL A 94 7.50 -4.81 -10.62
N VAL A 95 6.53 -5.44 -9.92
CA VAL A 95 6.16 -6.84 -10.19
C VAL A 95 5.73 -7.04 -11.64
N PRO A 96 4.84 -6.20 -12.22
CA PRO A 96 4.43 -6.42 -13.59
C PRO A 96 5.53 -6.22 -14.63
N ARG A 97 6.48 -5.31 -14.34
CA ARG A 97 7.62 -5.02 -15.22
C ARG A 97 8.67 -6.13 -15.20
N LEU A 98 8.93 -6.72 -14.03
CA LEU A 98 9.92 -7.79 -13.91
C LEU A 98 9.38 -9.14 -14.41
N THR A 99 8.08 -9.39 -14.25
CA THR A 99 7.44 -10.64 -14.68
C THR A 99 6.89 -10.58 -16.10
N LEU A 100 6.90 -9.40 -16.73
CA LEU A 100 6.22 -9.09 -18.01
C LEU A 100 4.75 -9.52 -18.01
N ARG A 101 4.08 -9.45 -16.84
CA ARG A 101 2.70 -9.88 -16.67
C ARG A 101 1.95 -8.94 -15.72
N PRO A 102 0.70 -8.58 -16.01
CA PRO A 102 -0.09 -7.77 -15.09
C PRO A 102 -0.35 -8.51 -13.77
N VAL A 103 -0.72 -7.76 -12.73
CA VAL A 103 -1.24 -8.32 -11.47
C VAL A 103 -2.45 -9.21 -11.72
N LEU A 104 -2.76 -10.11 -10.77
CA LEU A 104 -3.83 -11.11 -10.96
C LEU A 104 -5.17 -10.50 -11.37
N ASP A 105 -5.66 -9.52 -10.63
CA ASP A 105 -6.92 -8.83 -10.94
C ASP A 105 -6.88 -7.36 -10.46
N ARG A 106 -7.20 -6.44 -11.36
CA ARG A 106 -7.34 -5.01 -11.06
C ARG A 106 -8.40 -4.74 -9.99
N ARG A 107 -9.52 -5.47 -10.00
CA ARG A 107 -10.60 -5.34 -9.01
C ARG A 107 -10.13 -5.76 -7.62
N LEU A 108 -9.30 -6.80 -7.55
CA LEU A 108 -8.68 -7.23 -6.31
C LEU A 108 -7.70 -6.17 -5.79
N SER A 109 -6.89 -5.55 -6.66
CA SER A 109 -6.05 -4.40 -6.28
C SER A 109 -6.87 -3.22 -5.73
N LEU A 110 -8.03 -2.91 -6.32
CA LEU A 110 -8.93 -1.86 -5.82
C LEU A 110 -9.50 -2.20 -4.44
N LEU A 111 -9.91 -3.46 -4.24
CA LEU A 111 -10.39 -3.93 -2.95
C LEU A 111 -9.29 -3.86 -1.89
N ILE A 112 -8.09 -4.32 -2.20
CA ILE A 112 -6.91 -4.23 -1.32
C ILE A 112 -6.63 -2.78 -0.95
N PHE A 113 -6.61 -1.87 -1.94
CA PHE A 113 -6.37 -0.45 -1.69
C PHE A 113 -7.42 0.13 -0.74
N GLY A 114 -8.71 -0.07 -1.02
CA GLY A 114 -9.80 0.44 -0.19
C GLY A 114 -9.80 -0.16 1.21
N ALA A 115 -9.62 -1.49 1.32
CA ALA A 115 -9.52 -2.19 2.60
C ALA A 115 -8.34 -1.68 3.42
N TRP A 116 -7.19 -1.43 2.79
CA TRP A 116 -6.01 -0.90 3.47
C TRP A 116 -6.25 0.50 4.04
N GLN A 117 -6.81 1.42 3.25
CA GLN A 117 -7.13 2.76 3.76
C GLN A 117 -8.14 2.70 4.91
N PHE A 118 -9.14 1.80 4.81
CA PHE A 118 -10.10 1.56 5.88
C PHE A 118 -9.43 1.02 7.15
N VAL A 119 -8.56 0.01 7.04
CA VAL A 119 -7.82 -0.57 8.17
C VAL A 119 -6.99 0.50 8.87
N VAL A 120 -6.19 1.27 8.13
CA VAL A 120 -5.35 2.33 8.71
C VAL A 120 -6.20 3.39 9.42
N GLY A 121 -7.29 3.83 8.77
CA GLY A 121 -8.21 4.82 9.35
C GLY A 121 -8.92 4.31 10.60
N ALA A 122 -9.42 3.08 10.56
CA ALA A 122 -10.11 2.44 11.69
C ALA A 122 -9.16 2.18 12.85
N THR A 123 -7.91 1.78 12.58
CA THR A 123 -6.86 1.67 13.60
C THR A 123 -6.62 3.02 14.26
N ALA A 124 -6.46 4.11 13.50
CA ALA A 124 -6.28 5.44 14.08
C ALA A 124 -7.44 5.82 15.02
N VAL A 125 -8.70 5.58 14.61
CA VAL A 125 -9.87 5.81 15.45
C VAL A 125 -9.86 4.95 16.71
N GLY A 126 -9.57 3.65 16.58
CA GLY A 126 -9.51 2.73 17.73
C GLY A 126 -8.42 3.10 18.73
N LEU A 127 -7.26 3.58 18.25
CA LEU A 127 -6.18 4.09 19.10
C LEU A 127 -6.57 5.36 19.86
N ILE A 128 -7.28 6.28 19.20
CA ILE A 128 -7.84 7.48 19.86
C ILE A 128 -8.82 7.07 20.97
N LEU A 129 -9.63 6.02 20.75
CA LEU A 129 -10.55 5.47 21.73
C LEU A 129 -9.88 4.61 22.82
N GLY A 130 -8.57 4.41 22.74
CA GLY A 130 -7.80 3.68 23.76
C GLY A 130 -7.87 2.15 23.65
N GLN A 131 -8.25 1.60 22.49
CA GLN A 131 -8.40 0.16 22.27
C GLN A 131 -7.11 -0.53 21.78
N ALA A 132 -5.94 -0.01 22.19
CA ALA A 132 -4.64 -0.53 21.76
C ALA A 132 -4.28 -1.85 22.48
N GLN A 133 -3.60 -2.76 21.78
CA GLN A 133 -3.24 -4.08 22.32
C GLN A 133 -1.99 -4.10 23.22
N GLY A 134 -1.36 -2.97 23.52
CA GLY A 134 -0.16 -2.90 24.37
C GLY A 134 1.10 -3.55 23.79
N LEU A 135 1.04 -4.09 22.57
CA LEU A 135 2.16 -4.62 21.80
C LEU A 135 2.69 -3.52 20.87
N GLU A 136 3.99 -3.24 20.92
CA GLU A 136 4.60 -2.26 20.01
C GLU A 136 4.53 -2.76 18.57
N TRP A 137 4.08 -1.89 17.65
CA TRP A 137 3.75 -2.20 16.25
C TRP A 137 2.54 -3.14 16.06
N GLY A 138 2.00 -3.68 17.15
CA GLY A 138 0.76 -4.46 17.18
C GLY A 138 -0.40 -3.69 17.81
N GLU A 139 -0.37 -2.36 17.81
CA GLU A 139 -1.36 -1.57 18.55
C GLU A 139 -2.76 -1.60 17.90
N THR A 140 -2.88 -2.17 16.69
CA THR A 140 -4.15 -2.30 15.96
C THR A 140 -5.23 -2.96 16.83
N PRO A 141 -6.44 -2.38 16.93
CA PRO A 141 -7.52 -2.97 17.71
C PRO A 141 -7.85 -4.40 17.26
N VAL A 142 -8.16 -5.28 18.22
CA VAL A 142 -8.44 -6.71 17.99
C VAL A 142 -9.52 -6.99 16.96
N TRP A 143 -10.45 -6.06 16.74
CA TRP A 143 -11.55 -6.21 15.79
C TRP A 143 -11.19 -5.77 14.37
N ILE A 144 -10.11 -5.00 14.18
CA ILE A 144 -9.56 -4.65 12.87
C ILE A 144 -8.45 -5.62 12.44
N ASP A 145 -7.70 -6.15 13.40
CA ASP A 145 -6.52 -6.97 13.11
C ASP A 145 -6.78 -8.16 12.16
N PRO A 146 -7.89 -8.94 12.28
CA PRO A 146 -8.20 -10.02 11.33
C PRO A 146 -8.40 -9.53 9.89
N LEU A 147 -8.94 -8.31 9.71
CA LEU A 147 -9.12 -7.72 8.38
C LEU A 147 -7.78 -7.34 7.76
N ALA A 148 -6.84 -6.83 8.56
CA ALA A 148 -5.48 -6.55 8.11
C ALA A 148 -4.76 -7.84 7.69
N GLN A 149 -4.89 -8.91 8.47
CA GLN A 149 -4.32 -10.23 8.17
C GLN A 149 -4.91 -10.83 6.87
N LEU A 150 -6.23 -10.75 6.68
CA LEU A 150 -6.85 -11.18 5.42
C LEU A 150 -6.36 -10.34 4.24
N GLY A 151 -6.24 -9.02 4.41
CA GLY A 151 -5.69 -8.12 3.39
C GLY A 151 -4.28 -8.51 2.96
N LEU A 152 -3.42 -8.91 3.91
CA LEU A 152 -2.08 -9.41 3.62
C LEU A 152 -2.10 -10.69 2.76
N LEU A 153 -3.01 -11.62 3.02
CA LEU A 153 -3.18 -12.82 2.20
C LEU A 153 -3.63 -12.47 0.77
N LEU A 154 -4.57 -11.53 0.63
CA LEU A 154 -5.03 -11.07 -0.68
C LEU A 154 -3.93 -10.37 -1.46
N VAL A 155 -3.10 -9.56 -0.80
CA VAL A 155 -1.88 -8.97 -1.39
C VAL A 155 -0.96 -10.07 -1.89
N ALA A 156 -0.65 -11.07 -1.06
CA ALA A 156 0.20 -12.19 -1.46
C ALA A 156 -0.36 -12.89 -2.70
N ILE A 157 -1.66 -13.23 -2.72
CA ILE A 157 -2.30 -13.88 -3.87
C ILE A 157 -2.20 -13.01 -5.14
N ASN A 158 -2.48 -11.71 -5.04
CA ASN A 158 -2.52 -10.80 -6.19
C ASN A 158 -1.16 -10.63 -6.87
N PHE A 159 -0.09 -10.54 -6.07
CA PHE A 159 1.27 -10.33 -6.57
C PHE A 159 2.06 -11.62 -6.82
N MET A 160 1.76 -12.71 -6.10
CA MET A 160 2.43 -14.00 -6.35
C MET A 160 1.97 -14.65 -7.66
N ALA A 161 0.72 -14.41 -8.08
CA ALA A 161 0.21 -15.01 -9.31
C ALA A 161 1.07 -14.72 -10.57
N PRO A 162 1.48 -13.48 -10.88
CA PRO A 162 2.38 -13.22 -12.01
C PRO A 162 3.79 -13.80 -11.79
N ILE A 163 4.32 -13.76 -10.56
CA ILE A 163 5.65 -14.27 -10.20
C ILE A 163 5.74 -15.78 -10.40
N VAL A 164 4.79 -16.54 -9.87
CA VAL A 164 4.77 -18.02 -9.96
C VAL A 164 4.67 -18.50 -11.40
N LYS A 165 3.95 -17.75 -12.23
CA LYS A 165 3.82 -18.12 -13.64
C LYS A 165 5.12 -17.81 -14.40
N GLN A 166 5.95 -16.86 -13.96
CA GLN A 166 7.09 -16.33 -14.73
C GLN A 166 8.04 -17.46 -15.15
N GLU A 167 8.47 -17.43 -16.41
CA GLU A 167 9.46 -18.37 -16.96
C GLU A 167 10.78 -17.63 -17.15
N GLY A 168 11.89 -18.24 -16.69
CA GLY A 168 13.24 -17.66 -16.81
C GLY A 168 13.83 -17.19 -15.48
N PRO A 169 15.04 -16.58 -15.52
CA PRO A 169 15.71 -16.07 -14.33
C PRO A 169 14.89 -14.95 -13.69
N ILE A 170 14.78 -15.01 -12.37
CA ILE A 170 14.20 -13.95 -11.55
C ILE A 170 15.27 -12.84 -11.44
N TYR A 171 14.86 -11.58 -11.24
CA TYR A 171 15.73 -10.40 -11.21
C TYR A 171 16.98 -10.47 -10.29
N VAL A 172 17.07 -11.46 -9.41
CA VAL A 172 18.19 -11.65 -8.47
C VAL A 172 18.86 -13.03 -8.57
N THR A 173 18.57 -13.81 -9.62
CA THR A 173 19.13 -15.15 -9.88
C THR A 173 19.77 -15.22 -11.25
#